data_AF-A0A9C9GAE7-F1
#
_entry.id   AF-A0A9C9GAE7-F1
#
_cell.length_a   1.000
_cell.length_b   1.000
_cell.length_c   1.000
_cell.angle_alpha   90.00
_cell.angle_beta   90.00
_cell.angle_gamma   90.00
#
_symmetry.space_group_name_H-M   'P 1'
#
loop_
_entity.id
_entity.type
_entity.pdbx_description
1 polymer ?
#
loop_
_entity_poly.entity_id
_entity_poly.type
_entity_poly.pdbx_seq_one_letter_code
_entity_poly.pdbx_strand_id
1 'polypeptide(L)'
;MTNFLFHSEDLCKNLGQYEKSMDLTTEQIEDLYARLLAKRVIMERSFGPKKPNKTFISHVNISSELDDPQERQFYERLLSDTAVVPFPNYGLNWPTLVDRMRSIYGQIYNIIICKIPVHWIRLGWLRLGGATIGKGSTIWRNTEVLSIENLHIGEDSVVAWHCQLDARAGLFIGDHVTIASYVLLIAGQHDLDSPTFDSLGYPIYVGDYAWIASRALITGGARIGKGAVIGGASVINKVVDDYKIMVGPTGKAIGERPHDLSYHVGGKSLFTLLH
;
A
#
# COMPACT_ATOMS: atom_id res chain seq x y z
N MET A 1 -15.22 7.03 12.63
CA MET A 1 -14.03 6.16 12.56
C MET A 1 -12.94 6.99 11.92
N THR A 2 -11.87 7.27 12.65
CA THR A 2 -10.75 8.06 12.13
C THR A 2 -9.86 7.09 11.36
N ASN A 3 -9.57 7.38 10.10
CA ASN A 3 -8.69 6.55 9.28
C ASN A 3 -7.42 7.33 9.01
N PHE A 4 -6.28 6.77 9.39
CA PHE A 4 -4.98 7.39 9.21
C PHE A 4 -4.10 6.55 8.29
N LEU A 5 -3.30 7.22 7.46
CA LEU A 5 -2.32 6.60 6.58
C LEU A 5 -0.93 6.98 7.05
N PHE A 6 -0.03 6.00 7.13
CA PHE A 6 1.38 6.24 7.40
C PHE A 6 1.97 7.11 6.28
N HIS A 7 2.57 8.23 6.67
CA HIS A 7 3.23 9.15 5.76
C HIS A 7 4.75 8.92 5.76
N SER A 8 5.42 9.21 6.88
CA SER A 8 6.87 9.11 6.99
C SER A 8 7.34 8.99 8.45
N GLU A 9 8.63 8.69 8.61
CA GLU A 9 9.31 8.74 9.89
C GLU A 9 9.92 10.13 10.12
N ASP A 10 9.88 10.62 11.35
CA ASP A 10 10.44 11.90 11.80
C ASP A 10 10.09 13.10 10.89
N LEU A 11 8.82 13.21 10.45
CA LEU A 11 8.37 14.29 9.57
C LEU A 11 8.66 15.68 10.17
N CYS A 12 8.43 15.83 11.48
CA CYS A 12 8.68 17.08 12.21
C CYS A 12 10.13 17.59 12.09
N LYS A 13 11.11 16.70 11.87
CA LYS A 13 12.52 17.08 11.68
C LYS A 13 12.86 17.50 10.25
N ASN A 14 11.97 17.21 9.30
CA ASN A 14 12.19 17.39 7.87
C ASN A 14 11.18 18.36 7.23
N LEU A 15 10.47 19.16 8.03
CA LEU A 15 9.44 20.08 7.54
C LEU A 15 9.96 21.13 6.57
N GLY A 16 11.25 21.50 6.67
CA GLY A 16 11.89 22.44 5.74
C GLY A 16 11.83 22.02 4.27
N GLN A 17 11.59 20.72 3.97
CA GLN A 17 11.40 20.27 2.59
C GLN A 17 10.19 20.91 1.89
N TYR A 18 9.22 21.45 2.66
CA TYR A 18 8.01 22.04 2.12
C TYR A 18 8.11 23.55 1.84
N GLU A 19 9.15 24.25 2.31
CA GLU A 19 9.30 25.71 2.18
C GLU A 19 9.06 26.20 0.75
N LYS A 20 9.78 25.60 -0.21
CA LYS A 20 9.69 25.97 -1.62
C LYS A 20 8.31 25.67 -2.22
N SER A 21 7.67 24.58 -1.80
CA SER A 21 6.38 24.16 -2.36
C SER A 21 5.21 24.95 -1.79
N MET A 22 5.38 25.52 -0.59
CA MET A 22 4.35 26.25 0.13
C MET A 22 4.55 27.76 0.12
N ASP A 23 5.74 28.24 -0.27
CA ASP A 23 6.13 29.65 -0.17
C ASP A 23 6.02 30.18 1.27
N LEU A 24 6.50 29.36 2.22
CA LEU A 24 6.50 29.63 3.67
C LEU A 24 7.87 29.36 4.28
N THR A 25 8.16 29.96 5.42
CA THR A 25 9.35 29.63 6.23
C THR A 25 9.14 28.32 7.00
N THR A 26 10.24 27.66 7.39
CA THR A 26 10.19 26.46 8.25
C THR A 26 9.39 26.71 9.53
N GLU A 27 9.55 27.87 10.19
CA GLU A 27 8.81 28.22 11.42
C GLU A 27 7.29 28.29 11.18
N GLN A 28 6.85 28.82 10.05
CA GLN A 28 5.43 28.84 9.68
C GLN A 28 4.88 27.43 9.41
N ILE A 29 5.69 26.55 8.80
CA ILE A 29 5.30 25.15 8.56
C ILE A 29 5.24 24.37 9.87
N GLU A 30 6.15 24.62 10.82
CA GLU A 30 6.13 24.05 12.16
C GLU A 30 4.85 24.44 12.93
N ASP A 31 4.42 25.71 12.85
CA ASP A 31 3.14 26.16 13.41
C ASP A 31 1.94 25.44 12.78
N LEU A 32 1.91 25.34 11.45
CA LEU A 32 0.86 24.59 10.73
C LEU A 32 0.82 23.13 11.16
N TYR A 33 1.98 22.48 11.29
CA TYR A 33 2.11 21.11 11.75
C TYR A 33 1.53 20.92 13.15
N ALA A 34 1.87 21.81 14.09
CA ALA A 34 1.35 21.79 15.45
C ALA A 34 -0.18 21.96 15.51
N ARG A 35 -0.75 22.84 14.67
CA ARG A 35 -2.20 23.04 14.58
C ARG A 35 -2.92 21.82 14.00
N LEU A 36 -2.38 21.19 12.96
CA LEU A 36 -2.94 19.96 12.39
C LEU A 36 -2.89 18.78 13.36
N LEU A 37 -1.85 18.68 14.20
CA LEU A 37 -1.79 17.72 15.31
C LEU A 37 -2.91 17.98 16.34
N ALA A 38 -3.10 19.24 16.75
CA ALA A 38 -4.14 19.61 17.71
C ALA A 38 -5.56 19.26 17.20
N LYS A 39 -5.79 19.39 15.89
CA LYS A 39 -7.05 19.03 15.22
C LYS A 39 -7.20 17.53 14.91
N ARG A 40 -6.20 16.69 15.25
CA ARG A 40 -6.12 15.26 14.90
C ARG A 40 -6.23 14.98 13.39
N VAL A 41 -5.80 15.92 12.56
CA VAL A 41 -5.59 15.73 11.12
C VAL A 41 -4.33 14.92 10.89
N ILE A 42 -3.31 15.17 11.71
CA ILE A 42 -2.05 14.44 11.77
C ILE A 42 -1.98 13.77 13.14
N MET A 43 -1.30 12.62 13.19
CA MET A 43 -0.98 11.91 14.41
C MET A 43 0.51 11.53 14.41
N GLU A 44 1.19 11.72 15.54
CA GLU A 44 2.54 11.19 15.76
C GLU A 44 2.50 10.04 16.78
N ARG A 45 3.30 9.01 16.52
CA ARG A 45 3.48 7.87 17.43
C ARG A 45 4.97 7.58 17.64
N SER A 46 5.37 7.47 18.90
CA SER A 46 6.68 6.96 19.28
C SER A 46 6.60 5.45 19.53
N PHE A 47 7.54 4.69 18.98
CA PHE A 47 7.62 3.22 19.16
C PHE A 47 8.80 2.83 20.07
N GLY A 48 9.13 3.71 21.01
CA GLY A 48 10.20 3.55 21.98
C GLY A 48 11.35 4.55 21.77
N PRO A 49 12.21 4.74 22.79
CA PRO A 49 13.15 5.86 22.86
C PRO A 49 14.25 5.88 21.80
N LYS A 50 14.46 4.77 21.08
CA LYS A 50 15.49 4.64 20.03
C LYS A 50 14.91 4.49 18.62
N LYS A 51 13.60 4.50 18.46
CA LYS A 51 12.95 4.42 17.15
C LYS A 51 12.50 5.81 16.72
N PRO A 52 12.55 6.13 15.42
CA PRO A 52 12.01 7.39 14.94
C PRO A 52 10.50 7.45 15.21
N ASN A 53 9.98 8.66 15.38
CA ASN A 53 8.56 8.88 15.48
C ASN A 53 7.93 8.62 14.12
N LYS A 54 6.76 7.99 14.10
CA LYS A 54 6.00 7.79 12.86
C LYS A 54 4.89 8.82 12.79
N THR A 55 4.80 9.48 11.65
CA THR A 55 3.74 10.42 11.36
C THR A 55 2.69 9.77 10.47
N PHE A 56 1.44 9.95 10.87
CA PHE A 56 0.27 9.51 10.14
C PHE A 56 -0.59 10.72 9.81
N ILE A 57 -1.20 10.70 8.64
CA ILE A 57 -2.11 11.75 8.19
C ILE A 57 -3.50 11.17 7.99
N SER A 58 -4.54 11.98 8.19
CA SER A 58 -5.91 11.58 7.90
C SER A 58 -5.98 11.07 6.46
N HIS A 59 -6.47 9.86 6.29
CA HIS A 59 -6.75 9.28 5.00
C HIS A 59 -8.17 9.64 4.51
N VAL A 60 -9.02 10.14 5.41
CA VAL A 60 -10.30 10.75 5.04
C VAL A 60 -10.02 12.17 4.57
N ASN A 61 -10.44 12.51 3.36
CA ASN A 61 -10.29 13.82 2.76
C ASN A 61 -11.16 14.86 3.48
N ILE A 62 -10.56 15.50 4.47
CA ILE A 62 -11.15 16.55 5.31
C ILE A 62 -10.75 17.96 4.87
N SER A 63 -10.20 18.15 3.67
CA SER A 63 -9.77 19.48 3.18
C SER A 63 -10.88 20.55 3.31
N SER A 64 -12.13 20.16 3.11
CA SER A 64 -13.29 21.06 3.21
C SER A 64 -13.65 21.46 4.65
N GLU A 65 -13.18 20.73 5.66
CA GLU A 65 -13.42 21.02 7.07
C GLU A 65 -12.33 21.91 7.69
N LEU A 66 -11.21 22.09 6.98
CA LEU A 66 -10.13 22.99 7.40
C LEU A 66 -10.48 24.42 6.99
N ASP A 67 -10.79 25.27 7.95
CA ASP A 67 -11.15 26.67 7.70
C ASP A 67 -9.96 27.51 7.19
N ASP A 68 -8.75 27.24 7.72
CA ASP A 68 -7.53 27.96 7.35
C ASP A 68 -7.01 27.47 5.98
N PRO A 69 -6.87 28.37 4.97
CA PRO A 69 -6.32 28.02 3.67
C PRO A 69 -4.91 27.42 3.71
N GLN A 70 -4.05 27.86 4.62
CA GLN A 70 -2.67 27.35 4.72
C GLN A 70 -2.65 25.94 5.30
N GLU A 71 -3.51 25.64 6.28
CA GLU A 71 -3.68 24.28 6.80
C GLU A 71 -4.19 23.33 5.72
N ARG A 72 -5.18 23.79 4.93
CA ARG A 72 -5.72 23.02 3.82
C ARG A 72 -4.65 22.71 2.79
N GLN A 73 -3.88 23.72 2.38
CA GLN A 73 -2.79 23.56 1.43
C GLN A 73 -1.73 22.58 1.95
N PHE A 74 -1.36 22.68 3.23
CA PHE A 74 -0.37 21.78 3.83
C PHE A 74 -0.88 20.34 3.88
N TYR A 75 -2.13 20.14 4.33
CA TYR A 75 -2.76 18.84 4.35
C TYR A 75 -2.83 18.18 2.97
N GLU A 76 -3.23 18.93 1.94
CA GLU A 76 -3.28 18.44 0.56
C GLU A 76 -1.89 18.08 0.03
N ARG A 77 -0.87 18.84 0.42
CA ARG A 77 0.53 18.53 0.09
C ARG A 77 0.96 17.20 0.73
N LEU A 78 0.70 17.00 2.02
CA LEU A 78 1.01 15.75 2.72
C LEU A 78 0.27 14.56 2.11
N LEU A 79 -1.01 14.73 1.76
CA LEU A 79 -1.77 13.69 1.05
C LEU A 79 -1.11 13.32 -0.28
N SER A 80 -0.66 14.32 -1.05
CA SER A 80 -0.05 14.10 -2.36
C SER A 80 1.24 13.28 -2.30
N ASP A 81 1.96 13.31 -1.18
CA ASP A 81 3.19 12.55 -0.97
C ASP A 81 2.95 11.05 -0.74
N THR A 82 1.70 10.63 -0.46
CA THR A 82 1.40 9.22 -0.12
C THR A 82 1.17 8.31 -1.32
N ALA A 83 0.87 8.87 -2.50
CA ALA A 83 0.47 8.12 -3.70
C ALA A 83 -0.76 7.19 -3.52
N VAL A 84 -1.58 7.41 -2.47
CA VAL A 84 -2.81 6.65 -2.20
C VAL A 84 -4.01 7.58 -2.39
N VAL A 85 -5.06 7.11 -3.05
CA VAL A 85 -6.33 7.83 -3.18
C VAL A 85 -7.00 7.95 -1.80
N PRO A 86 -7.21 9.16 -1.26
CA PRO A 86 -7.85 9.33 0.04
C PRO A 86 -9.34 9.00 -0.02
N PHE A 87 -9.87 8.47 1.08
CA PHE A 87 -11.31 8.28 1.23
C PHE A 87 -12.03 9.63 1.22
N PRO A 88 -13.23 9.71 0.65
CA PRO A 88 -14.02 10.93 0.80
C PRO A 88 -14.45 11.10 2.25
N ASN A 89 -14.67 12.35 2.67
CA ASN A 89 -15.44 12.61 3.86
C ASN A 89 -16.89 12.17 3.63
N TYR A 90 -17.30 11.12 4.35
CA TYR A 90 -18.55 10.42 4.10
C TYR A 90 -19.76 11.31 4.38
N GLY A 91 -20.60 11.47 3.36
CA GLY A 91 -21.83 12.24 3.45
C GLY A 91 -22.70 12.06 2.20
N LEU A 92 -23.75 12.88 2.07
CA LEU A 92 -24.55 12.96 0.85
C LEU A 92 -23.84 13.84 -0.18
N ASN A 93 -22.70 13.38 -0.69
CA ASN A 93 -21.85 14.13 -1.62
C ASN A 93 -21.33 13.23 -2.76
N TRP A 94 -20.92 13.86 -3.87
CA TRP A 94 -20.40 13.17 -5.04
C TRP A 94 -19.19 12.29 -4.75
N PRO A 95 -18.16 12.74 -3.99
CA PRO A 95 -17.02 11.89 -3.63
C PRO A 95 -17.43 10.59 -2.91
N THR A 96 -18.37 10.66 -1.98
CA THR A 96 -18.93 9.49 -1.28
C THR A 96 -19.63 8.54 -2.24
N LEU A 97 -20.42 9.07 -3.17
CA LEU A 97 -21.08 8.25 -4.19
C LEU A 97 -20.04 7.53 -5.06
N VAL A 98 -19.01 8.24 -5.53
CA VAL A 98 -17.92 7.67 -6.33
C VAL A 98 -17.21 6.55 -5.56
N ASP A 99 -16.87 6.75 -4.29
CA ASP A 99 -16.25 5.73 -3.45
C ASP A 99 -17.13 4.49 -3.28
N ARG A 100 -18.43 4.67 -3.03
CA ARG A 100 -19.39 3.55 -2.98
C ARG A 100 -19.45 2.79 -4.30
N MET A 101 -19.42 3.50 -5.43
CA MET A 101 -19.39 2.88 -6.74
C MET A 101 -18.09 2.10 -6.98
N ARG A 102 -16.93 2.63 -6.55
CA ARG A 102 -15.64 1.90 -6.57
C ARG A 102 -15.68 0.65 -5.70
N SER A 103 -16.26 0.75 -4.50
CA SER A 103 -16.44 -0.40 -3.61
C SER A 103 -17.32 -1.48 -4.26
N ILE A 104 -18.44 -1.11 -4.87
CA ILE A 104 -19.30 -2.04 -5.62
C ILE A 104 -18.52 -2.66 -6.79
N TYR A 105 -17.78 -1.84 -7.55
CA TYR A 105 -16.94 -2.30 -8.66
C TYR A 105 -15.90 -3.35 -8.22
N GLY A 106 -15.24 -3.12 -7.09
CA GLY A 106 -14.31 -4.07 -6.47
C GLY A 106 -15.00 -5.33 -5.96
N GLN A 107 -16.19 -5.21 -5.37
CA GLN A 107 -16.96 -6.38 -4.94
C GLN A 107 -17.39 -7.26 -6.11
N ILE A 108 -17.81 -6.67 -7.24
CA ILE A 108 -18.11 -7.43 -8.45
C ILE A 108 -16.85 -8.17 -8.93
N TYR A 109 -15.68 -7.54 -8.84
CA TYR A 109 -14.42 -8.21 -9.14
C TYR A 109 -14.21 -9.44 -8.25
N ASN A 110 -14.27 -9.28 -6.93
CA ASN A 110 -13.99 -10.34 -5.96
C ASN A 110 -15.04 -11.46 -5.97
N ILE A 111 -16.30 -11.16 -6.29
CA ILE A 111 -17.38 -12.15 -6.32
C ILE A 111 -17.40 -12.92 -7.64
N ILE A 112 -17.15 -12.26 -8.78
CA ILE A 112 -17.39 -12.83 -10.11
C ILE A 112 -16.12 -12.82 -10.97
N ILE A 113 -15.54 -11.64 -11.21
CA ILE A 113 -14.53 -11.47 -12.25
C ILE A 113 -13.24 -12.24 -11.93
N CYS A 114 -12.81 -12.26 -10.67
CA CYS A 114 -11.61 -12.98 -10.25
C CYS A 114 -11.69 -14.49 -10.54
N LYS A 115 -12.87 -15.05 -10.82
CA LYS A 115 -13.11 -16.47 -11.13
C LYS A 115 -13.12 -16.78 -12.63
N ILE A 116 -13.17 -15.76 -13.49
CA ILE A 116 -13.20 -15.94 -14.94
C ILE A 116 -11.85 -16.50 -15.40
N PRO A 117 -11.79 -17.56 -16.23
CA PRO A 117 -10.53 -18.16 -16.67
C PRO A 117 -9.66 -17.23 -17.49
N VAL A 118 -10.25 -16.35 -18.30
CA VAL A 118 -9.52 -15.46 -19.22
C VAL A 118 -8.87 -14.29 -18.47
N HIS A 119 -7.53 -14.32 -18.31
CA HIS A 119 -6.83 -13.31 -17.52
C HIS A 119 -6.94 -11.89 -18.08
N TRP A 120 -7.05 -11.69 -19.40
CA TRP A 120 -7.22 -10.35 -19.97
C TRP A 120 -8.51 -9.66 -19.51
N ILE A 121 -9.58 -10.41 -19.28
CA ILE A 121 -10.83 -9.85 -18.72
C ILE A 121 -10.57 -9.37 -17.29
N ARG A 122 -9.89 -10.18 -16.47
CA ARG A 122 -9.56 -9.83 -15.09
C ARG A 122 -8.64 -8.61 -15.01
N LEU A 123 -7.58 -8.58 -15.80
CA LEU A 123 -6.63 -7.45 -15.83
C LEU A 123 -7.27 -6.20 -16.42
N GLY A 124 -8.10 -6.34 -17.47
CA GLY A 124 -8.85 -5.23 -18.05
C GLY A 124 -9.80 -4.58 -17.04
N TRP A 125 -10.50 -5.40 -16.24
CA TRP A 125 -11.34 -4.92 -15.14
C TRP A 125 -10.52 -4.15 -14.10
N LEU A 126 -9.42 -4.74 -13.61
CA LEU A 126 -8.60 -4.07 -12.59
C LEU A 126 -8.03 -2.74 -13.11
N ARG A 127 -7.54 -2.69 -14.35
CA ARG A 127 -7.03 -1.46 -14.96
C ARG A 127 -8.11 -0.40 -15.12
N LEU A 128 -9.33 -0.78 -15.54
CA LEU A 128 -10.46 0.14 -15.62
C LEU A 128 -10.88 0.66 -14.24
N GLY A 129 -10.70 -0.16 -13.19
CA GLY A 129 -10.88 0.25 -11.79
C GLY A 129 -9.77 1.14 -11.22
N GLY A 130 -8.72 1.44 -11.99
CA GLY A 130 -7.63 2.35 -11.61
C GLY A 130 -6.32 1.65 -11.21
N ALA A 131 -6.26 0.32 -11.18
CA ALA A 131 -5.01 -0.37 -10.89
C ALA A 131 -3.97 -0.12 -11.99
N THR A 132 -2.72 0.12 -11.58
CA THR A 132 -1.59 0.15 -12.51
C THR A 132 -1.01 -1.26 -12.59
N ILE A 133 -1.09 -1.90 -13.76
CA ILE A 133 -0.55 -3.25 -13.95
C ILE A 133 0.27 -3.27 -15.23
N GLY A 134 1.59 -3.48 -15.09
CA GLY A 134 2.56 -3.51 -16.17
C GLY A 134 2.32 -4.60 -17.20
N LYS A 135 3.03 -4.51 -18.33
CA LYS A 135 2.93 -5.48 -19.41
C LYS A 135 3.48 -6.84 -18.97
N GLY A 136 2.86 -7.93 -19.44
CA GLY A 136 3.29 -9.29 -19.13
C GLY A 136 2.95 -9.78 -17.71
N SER A 137 2.49 -8.89 -16.83
CA SER A 137 2.03 -9.25 -15.49
C SER A 137 0.69 -9.99 -15.52
N THR A 138 0.52 -10.92 -14.58
CA THR A 138 -0.69 -11.74 -14.46
C THR A 138 -1.15 -11.84 -13.02
N ILE A 139 -2.48 -11.83 -12.83
CA ILE A 139 -3.13 -12.13 -11.56
C ILE A 139 -4.03 -13.33 -11.82
N TRP A 140 -3.72 -14.45 -11.17
CA TRP A 140 -4.39 -15.72 -11.34
C TRP A 140 -5.77 -15.73 -10.65
N ARG A 141 -6.60 -16.74 -10.93
CA ARG A 141 -7.97 -16.72 -10.44
C ARG A 141 -8.07 -16.82 -8.92
N ASN A 142 -9.23 -16.41 -8.42
CA ASN A 142 -9.60 -16.41 -7.01
C ASN A 142 -8.69 -15.54 -6.13
N THR A 143 -7.91 -14.65 -6.74
CA THR A 143 -7.15 -13.64 -6.01
C THR A 143 -8.01 -12.39 -5.85
N GLU A 144 -8.19 -11.98 -4.61
CA GLU A 144 -9.02 -10.84 -4.23
C GLU A 144 -8.18 -9.57 -4.18
N VAL A 145 -8.81 -8.44 -4.53
CA VAL A 145 -8.19 -7.11 -4.47
C VAL A 145 -9.11 -6.17 -3.69
N LEU A 146 -8.55 -5.48 -2.70
CA LEU A 146 -9.22 -4.42 -1.95
C LEU A 146 -8.58 -3.07 -2.32
N SER A 147 -9.41 -2.05 -2.60
CA SER A 147 -8.99 -0.74 -3.14
C SER A 147 -8.15 -0.86 -4.42
N ILE A 148 -8.81 -1.25 -5.51
CA ILE A 148 -8.19 -1.51 -6.83
C ILE A 148 -7.37 -0.30 -7.30
N GLU A 149 -7.86 0.91 -7.07
CA GLU A 149 -7.24 2.17 -7.46
C GLU A 149 -5.86 2.44 -6.82
N ASN A 150 -5.53 1.75 -5.73
CA ASN A 150 -4.28 1.90 -4.99
C ASN A 150 -3.32 0.72 -5.22
N LEU A 151 -3.64 -0.16 -6.17
CA LEU A 151 -2.82 -1.31 -6.54
C LEU A 151 -1.86 -0.95 -7.68
N HIS A 152 -0.57 -1.14 -7.44
CA HIS A 152 0.48 -0.98 -8.42
C HIS A 152 1.28 -2.27 -8.56
N ILE A 153 1.36 -2.78 -9.79
CA ILE A 153 2.16 -3.96 -10.17
C ILE A 153 2.98 -3.59 -11.39
N GLY A 154 4.29 -3.81 -11.31
CA GLY A 154 5.25 -3.62 -12.39
C GLY A 154 5.05 -4.58 -13.57
N GLU A 155 6.07 -4.67 -14.41
CA GLU A 155 6.11 -5.54 -15.59
C GLU A 155 6.51 -6.98 -15.26
N ASP A 156 6.00 -7.92 -16.05
CA ASP A 156 6.33 -9.34 -15.98
C ASP A 156 6.27 -9.97 -14.58
N SER A 157 5.35 -9.47 -13.73
CA SER A 157 5.11 -9.92 -12.35
C SER A 157 3.91 -10.86 -12.27
N VAL A 158 3.98 -11.87 -11.42
CA VAL A 158 2.95 -12.90 -11.29
C VAL A 158 2.40 -12.94 -9.88
N VAL A 159 1.08 -12.81 -9.75
CA VAL A 159 0.33 -13.11 -8.53
C VAL A 159 -0.48 -14.37 -8.76
N ALA A 160 -0.15 -15.43 -8.01
CA ALA A 160 -0.75 -16.74 -8.15
C ALA A 160 -2.13 -16.83 -7.47
N TRP A 161 -2.67 -18.06 -7.37
CA TRP A 161 -4.05 -18.32 -6.97
C TRP A 161 -4.34 -17.94 -5.52
N HIS A 162 -5.59 -17.56 -5.23
CA HIS A 162 -6.10 -17.45 -3.87
C HIS A 162 -5.33 -16.47 -2.98
N CYS A 163 -4.70 -15.45 -3.57
CA CYS A 163 -4.05 -14.40 -2.79
C CYS A 163 -5.07 -13.35 -2.34
N GLN A 164 -4.71 -12.57 -1.33
CA GLN A 164 -5.42 -11.35 -0.98
C GLN A 164 -4.48 -10.16 -1.13
N LEU A 165 -4.84 -9.22 -2.00
CA LEU A 165 -4.12 -7.99 -2.24
C LEU A 165 -4.89 -6.84 -1.58
N ASP A 166 -4.56 -6.54 -0.33
CA ASP A 166 -5.12 -5.40 0.39
C ASP A 166 -4.32 -4.13 0.06
N ALA A 167 -4.82 -3.35 -0.88
CA ALA A 167 -4.21 -2.08 -1.28
C ALA A 167 -4.90 -0.87 -0.64
N ARG A 168 -5.72 -1.04 0.42
CA ARG A 168 -6.42 0.09 1.08
C ARG A 168 -5.48 1.20 1.55
N ALA A 169 -4.25 0.87 1.88
CA ALA A 169 -3.20 1.81 2.26
C ALA A 169 -2.07 1.92 1.21
N GLY A 170 -2.29 1.42 0.00
CA GLY A 170 -1.28 1.29 -1.04
C GLY A 170 -0.57 -0.06 -1.05
N LEU A 171 -0.45 -0.66 -2.23
CA LEU A 171 0.32 -1.88 -2.46
C LEU A 171 1.14 -1.72 -3.74
N PHE A 172 2.46 -1.68 -3.58
CA PHE A 172 3.41 -1.42 -4.65
C PHE A 172 4.28 -2.64 -4.89
N ILE A 173 4.09 -3.30 -6.02
CA ILE A 173 4.82 -4.49 -6.46
C ILE A 173 5.65 -4.11 -7.69
N GLY A 174 6.95 -4.35 -7.63
CA GLY A 174 7.90 -4.04 -8.71
C GLY A 174 7.83 -5.00 -9.89
N ASP A 175 8.92 -5.01 -10.66
CA ASP A 175 9.07 -5.80 -11.88
C ASP A 175 9.58 -7.22 -11.59
N HIS A 176 9.16 -8.19 -12.39
CA HIS A 176 9.62 -9.59 -12.28
C HIS A 176 9.41 -10.22 -10.89
N VAL A 177 8.38 -9.78 -10.16
CA VAL A 177 8.04 -10.29 -8.84
C VAL A 177 7.21 -11.57 -8.97
N THR A 178 7.48 -12.54 -8.11
CA THR A 178 6.65 -13.75 -7.98
C THR A 178 5.96 -13.80 -6.63
N ILE A 179 4.63 -13.74 -6.61
CA ILE A 179 3.80 -13.96 -5.44
C ILE A 179 3.07 -15.30 -5.63
N ALA A 180 3.45 -16.29 -4.84
CA ALA A 180 2.90 -17.64 -4.93
C ALA A 180 1.53 -17.75 -4.25
N SER A 181 0.85 -18.89 -4.45
CA SER A 181 -0.56 -19.02 -4.06
C SER A 181 -0.79 -18.86 -2.57
N TYR A 182 -1.97 -18.36 -2.19
CA TYR A 182 -2.40 -18.14 -0.81
C TYR A 182 -1.58 -17.10 -0.03
N VAL A 183 -0.83 -16.24 -0.69
CA VAL A 183 -0.15 -15.12 -0.02
C VAL A 183 -1.17 -14.05 0.35
N LEU A 184 -1.03 -13.52 1.57
CA LEU A 184 -1.83 -12.42 2.09
C LEU A 184 -0.93 -11.18 2.20
N LEU A 185 -1.26 -10.12 1.47
CA LEU A 185 -0.62 -8.81 1.55
C LEU A 185 -1.62 -7.85 2.20
N ILE A 186 -1.42 -7.52 3.48
CA ILE A 186 -2.39 -6.82 4.33
C ILE A 186 -1.84 -5.46 4.76
N ALA A 187 -2.18 -4.41 4.01
CA ALA A 187 -1.72 -3.04 4.25
C ALA A 187 -2.54 -2.30 5.32
N GLY A 188 -3.76 -2.78 5.63
CA GLY A 188 -4.60 -2.22 6.70
C GLY A 188 -4.32 -2.84 8.08
N GLN A 189 -4.35 -2.01 9.12
CA GLN A 189 -4.30 -2.40 10.53
C GLN A 189 -5.22 -1.49 11.35
N HIS A 190 -5.39 -1.78 12.64
CA HIS A 190 -5.99 -0.88 13.61
C HIS A 190 -4.96 -0.42 14.63
N ASP A 191 -5.17 0.79 15.16
CA ASP A 191 -4.42 1.32 16.28
C ASP A 191 -4.81 0.58 17.56
N LEU A 192 -3.84 -0.14 18.13
CA LEU A 192 -4.05 -0.95 19.34
C LEU A 192 -4.28 -0.08 20.58
N ASP A 193 -3.77 1.15 20.57
CA ASP A 193 -3.90 2.10 21.68
C ASP A 193 -5.10 3.03 21.49
N SER A 194 -5.83 2.92 20.36
CA SER A 194 -7.01 3.73 20.11
C SER A 194 -8.25 3.12 20.77
N PRO A 195 -8.90 3.83 21.72
CA PRO A 195 -10.14 3.35 22.34
C PRO A 195 -11.31 3.29 21.33
N THR A 196 -11.18 3.94 20.17
CA THR A 196 -12.18 3.96 19.10
C THR A 196 -11.86 2.99 17.96
N PHE A 197 -10.82 2.15 18.12
CA PHE A 197 -10.39 1.17 17.11
C PHE A 197 -10.09 1.83 15.75
N ASP A 198 -9.43 3.00 15.80
CA ASP A 198 -9.07 3.77 14.61
C ASP A 198 -8.28 2.92 13.61
N SER A 199 -8.52 3.11 12.32
CA SER A 199 -7.81 2.38 11.26
C SER A 199 -6.47 3.05 10.97
N LEU A 200 -5.42 2.24 10.84
CA LEU A 200 -4.09 2.63 10.40
C LEU A 200 -3.74 1.93 9.08
N GLY A 201 -3.38 2.70 8.07
CA GLY A 201 -2.84 2.21 6.81
C GLY A 201 -1.33 2.24 6.82
N TYR A 202 -0.70 1.13 6.43
CA TYR A 202 0.74 1.06 6.18
C TYR A 202 0.99 0.49 4.78
N PRO A 203 1.45 1.32 3.82
CA PRO A 203 1.70 0.85 2.48
C PRO A 203 2.75 -0.27 2.46
N ILE A 204 2.52 -1.28 1.62
CA ILE A 204 3.46 -2.39 1.41
C ILE A 204 4.22 -2.18 0.12
N TYR A 205 5.53 -2.41 0.18
CA TYR A 205 6.42 -2.33 -0.99
C TYR A 205 7.10 -3.67 -1.21
N VAL A 206 7.09 -4.14 -2.45
CA VAL A 206 7.77 -5.35 -2.89
C VAL A 206 8.66 -4.98 -4.07
N GLY A 207 9.98 -5.00 -3.85
CA GLY A 207 10.97 -4.64 -4.86
C GLY A 207 11.09 -5.67 -5.97
N ASP A 208 11.75 -5.27 -7.06
CA ASP A 208 11.88 -6.07 -8.27
C ASP A 208 12.51 -7.44 -7.97
N TYR A 209 12.14 -8.46 -8.75
CA TYR A 209 12.65 -9.83 -8.61
C TYR A 209 12.39 -10.52 -7.27
N ALA A 210 11.65 -9.90 -6.35
CA ALA A 210 11.29 -10.54 -5.09
C ALA A 210 10.44 -11.79 -5.33
N TRP A 211 10.59 -12.78 -4.46
CA TRP A 211 9.79 -14.01 -4.47
C TRP A 211 9.15 -14.25 -3.11
N ILE A 212 7.83 -14.22 -3.08
CA ILE A 212 7.03 -14.49 -1.89
C ILE A 212 6.36 -15.86 -2.07
N ALA A 213 6.85 -16.84 -1.32
CA ALA A 213 6.37 -18.21 -1.40
C ALA A 213 5.03 -18.42 -0.67
N SER A 214 4.39 -19.54 -0.98
CA SER A 214 2.97 -19.77 -0.67
C SER A 214 2.63 -19.62 0.81
N ARG A 215 1.44 -19.09 1.08
CA ARG A 215 0.90 -18.89 2.44
C ARG A 215 1.68 -17.92 3.32
N ALA A 216 2.62 -17.15 2.77
CA ALA A 216 3.24 -16.07 3.53
C ALA A 216 2.23 -14.94 3.82
N LEU A 217 2.39 -14.29 4.97
CA LEU A 217 1.64 -13.10 5.38
C LEU A 217 2.60 -11.92 5.43
N ILE A 218 2.29 -10.90 4.65
CA ILE A 218 3.04 -9.64 4.59
C ILE A 218 2.13 -8.54 5.12
N THR A 219 2.58 -7.80 6.14
CA THR A 219 1.73 -6.82 6.83
C THR A 219 2.56 -5.69 7.46
N GLY A 220 1.94 -4.79 8.23
CA GLY A 220 2.62 -3.80 9.06
C GLY A 220 3.56 -2.86 8.30
N GLY A 221 3.27 -2.57 7.03
CA GLY A 221 4.12 -1.72 6.18
C GLY A 221 5.45 -2.35 5.79
N ALA A 222 5.50 -3.68 5.70
CA ALA A 222 6.70 -4.38 5.26
C ALA A 222 7.21 -3.83 3.91
N ARG A 223 8.53 -3.70 3.83
CA ARG A 223 9.26 -3.33 2.62
C ARG A 223 10.17 -4.48 2.25
N ILE A 224 9.79 -5.23 1.22
CA ILE A 224 10.54 -6.38 0.74
C ILE A 224 11.54 -5.88 -0.31
N GLY A 225 12.83 -6.02 -0.03
CA GLY A 225 13.90 -5.58 -0.91
C GLY A 225 13.93 -6.29 -2.25
N LYS A 226 14.66 -5.71 -3.21
CA LYS A 226 14.89 -6.28 -4.54
C LYS A 226 15.49 -7.68 -4.42
N GLY A 227 14.95 -8.65 -5.15
CA GLY A 227 15.47 -10.02 -5.20
C GLY A 227 15.27 -10.84 -3.92
N ALA A 228 14.71 -10.26 -2.85
CA ALA A 228 14.51 -10.94 -1.59
C ALA A 228 13.53 -12.12 -1.71
N VAL A 229 13.70 -13.12 -0.85
CA VAL A 229 12.81 -14.29 -0.79
C VAL A 229 12.13 -14.35 0.56
N ILE A 230 10.82 -14.47 0.53
CA ILE A 230 10.01 -14.80 1.71
C ILE A 230 9.56 -16.25 1.57
N GLY A 231 10.05 -17.11 2.45
CA GLY A 231 9.69 -18.51 2.50
C GLY A 231 8.21 -18.73 2.84
N GLY A 232 7.68 -19.89 2.46
CA GLY A 232 6.27 -20.19 2.65
C GLY A 232 5.88 -20.17 4.13
N ALA A 233 4.63 -19.78 4.40
CA ALA A 233 4.07 -19.63 5.75
C ALA A 233 4.87 -18.70 6.71
N SER A 234 5.68 -17.79 6.17
CA SER A 234 6.39 -16.78 6.98
C SER A 234 5.51 -15.56 7.22
N VAL A 235 5.65 -14.90 8.38
CA VAL A 235 5.05 -13.60 8.66
C VAL A 235 6.12 -12.52 8.61
N ILE A 236 5.96 -11.54 7.71
CA ILE A 236 6.87 -10.40 7.56
C ILE A 236 6.12 -9.10 7.82
N ASN A 237 6.62 -8.31 8.77
CA ASN A 237 6.05 -7.03 9.19
C ASN A 237 7.14 -5.95 9.39
N LYS A 238 8.21 -6.06 8.61
CA LYS A 238 9.43 -5.27 8.75
C LYS A 238 10.09 -5.05 7.39
N VAL A 239 11.08 -4.17 7.36
CA VAL A 239 11.99 -4.02 6.22
C VAL A 239 12.81 -5.31 6.08
N VAL A 240 12.93 -5.79 4.85
CA VAL A 240 13.78 -6.91 4.44
C VAL A 240 14.76 -6.36 3.41
N ASP A 241 16.04 -6.50 3.68
CA ASP A 241 17.09 -6.02 2.77
C ASP A 241 17.08 -6.75 1.42
N ASP A 242 17.67 -6.12 0.42
CA ASP A 242 17.82 -6.69 -0.92
C ASP A 242 18.51 -8.08 -0.86
N TYR A 243 18.04 -8.97 -1.72
CA TYR A 243 18.49 -10.35 -1.92
C TYR A 243 18.37 -11.26 -0.69
N LYS A 244 17.90 -10.77 0.45
CA LYS A 244 17.80 -11.56 1.68
C LYS A 244 16.78 -12.69 1.56
N ILE A 245 17.12 -13.84 2.11
CA ILE A 245 16.23 -15.00 2.20
C ILE A 245 15.71 -15.10 3.64
N MET A 246 14.41 -14.90 3.81
CA MET A 246 13.70 -14.90 5.08
C MET A 246 12.78 -16.12 5.15
N VAL A 247 12.91 -16.96 6.18
CA VAL A 247 12.06 -18.16 6.33
C VAL A 247 11.54 -18.34 7.75
N GLY A 248 10.50 -19.14 7.87
CA GLY A 248 9.89 -19.52 9.15
C GLY A 248 8.92 -18.48 9.69
N PRO A 249 8.21 -18.79 10.79
CA PRO A 249 7.04 -18.03 11.23
C PRO A 249 7.27 -16.54 11.44
N THR A 250 8.47 -16.14 11.89
CA THR A 250 8.83 -14.73 12.18
C THR A 250 9.79 -14.12 11.16
N GLY A 251 10.05 -14.79 10.03
CA GLY A 251 10.98 -14.35 9.00
C GLY A 251 12.42 -14.21 9.53
N LYS A 252 13.09 -15.34 9.74
CA LYS A 252 14.51 -15.38 10.08
C LYS A 252 15.34 -15.37 8.80
N ALA A 253 16.36 -14.52 8.75
CA ALA A 253 17.33 -14.53 7.66
C ALA A 253 18.16 -15.83 7.68
N ILE A 254 18.26 -16.50 6.53
CA ILE A 254 19.06 -17.73 6.37
C ILE A 254 20.15 -17.62 5.30
N GLY A 255 20.17 -16.52 4.55
CA GLY A 255 21.16 -16.30 3.50
C GLY A 255 20.71 -15.21 2.54
N GLU A 256 21.35 -15.19 1.38
CA GLU A 256 21.10 -14.26 0.28
C GLU A 256 21.02 -15.00 -1.05
N ARG A 257 20.31 -14.43 -2.01
CA ARG A 257 20.27 -14.88 -3.40
C ARG A 257 21.46 -14.34 -4.20
N PRO A 258 21.74 -14.89 -5.39
CA PRO A 258 22.62 -14.26 -6.37
C PRO A 258 22.11 -12.85 -6.74
N HIS A 259 23.04 -11.92 -7.00
CA HIS A 259 22.71 -10.50 -7.27
C HIS A 259 22.49 -10.20 -8.76
N ASP A 260 22.83 -11.13 -9.63
CA ASP A 260 22.76 -11.06 -11.10
C ASP A 260 21.46 -11.68 -11.64
N LEU A 261 20.32 -11.38 -10.98
CA LEU A 261 19.02 -11.90 -11.40
C LEU A 261 18.62 -11.33 -12.76
N SER A 262 18.40 -12.22 -13.73
CA SER A 262 18.06 -11.85 -15.13
C SER A 262 16.89 -12.66 -15.70
N TYR A 263 16.10 -13.31 -14.85
CA TYR A 263 14.97 -14.13 -15.30
C TYR A 263 13.71 -13.29 -15.50
N HIS A 264 12.84 -13.77 -16.37
CA HIS A 264 11.50 -13.22 -16.59
C HIS A 264 10.46 -14.18 -16.00
N VAL A 265 9.56 -13.68 -15.15
CA VAL A 265 8.53 -14.50 -14.49
C VAL A 265 7.26 -14.61 -15.34
N GLY A 266 6.92 -13.53 -16.06
CA GLY A 266 5.76 -13.48 -16.95
C GLY A 266 5.79 -14.57 -18.01
N GLY A 267 4.93 -15.58 -17.86
CA GLY A 267 4.78 -16.65 -18.84
C GLY A 267 3.88 -16.24 -20.00
N LYS A 268 4.40 -16.16 -21.23
CA LYS A 268 3.63 -15.89 -22.46
C LYS A 268 2.95 -17.13 -23.06
N SER A 269 2.80 -18.21 -22.28
CA SER A 269 2.24 -19.46 -22.78
C SER A 269 0.74 -19.34 -23.05
N LEU A 270 0.24 -20.14 -24.00
CA LEU A 270 -1.19 -20.25 -24.28
C LEU A 270 -2.00 -20.65 -23.03
N PHE A 271 -1.40 -21.40 -22.11
CA PHE A 271 -2.05 -21.86 -20.87
C PHE A 271 -2.07 -20.79 -19.77
N THR A 272 -1.22 -19.75 -19.86
CA THR A 272 -1.31 -18.59 -18.97
C THR A 272 -2.63 -17.84 -19.17
N LEU A 273 -3.33 -18.04 -20.29
CA LEU A 273 -4.69 -17.56 -20.48
C LEU A 273 -5.68 -18.10 -19.46
N LEU A 274 -5.43 -19.30 -18.90
CA LEU A 274 -6.31 -20.04 -18.00
C LEU A 274 -5.84 -20.03 -16.55
N HIS A 275 -4.66 -19.47 -16.26
CA HIS A 275 -4.25 -19.20 -14.88
C HIS A 275 -5.13 -18.12 -14.28
#